data_AF-B3M9D5-F1
#
_entry.id   AF-B3M9D5-F1
#
_cell.length_a   1.000
_cell.length_b   1.000
_cell.length_c   1.000
_cell.angle_alpha   90.00
_cell.angle_beta   90.00
_cell.angle_gamma   90.00
#
_symmetry.space_group_name_H-M   'P 1'
#
loop_
_entity.id
_entity.type
_entity.pdbx_description
1 polymer ?
#
loop_
_entity_poly.entity_id
_entity_poly.type
_entity_poly.pdbx_seq_one_letter_code
_entity_poly.pdbx_strand_id
1 'polypeptide(L)'
;MEQSKYKGEIAMYLPEGHSYFHDGIKIISDYGEIDASDADWLMDAEAISQILTEAMAEKDMVYKYILQNLLTTATFYRGSKIDFPLDFEQYLRFQMPFPVTPVFNSTKPGYINLLTPTSHPMVSNGYVNPESIQLLLRGNLRDTIAQLDVIYCPSGVQYKLSYRTHEIGDQGFVHEILACEKREAGGMPSMVSFVFLPALQFEFTEHPLPPFVPSGPVWLHCCSSTIYWLALFQVYPQYDRRSFCPYVPRMQGIQDERMVKYRNVLRLLLRIGTGNNIPDLSDIFVLKGLHFYRLRYNATCDCSLSLAMLFIEFLTIHKEITYNEAMQKYMTFGGQEQHWMRGALQLDSIARNVSTFYYLNCIHVDHLKNLFGIM
;
A
#
# COMPACT_ATOMS: atom_id res chain seq x y z
N MET A 1 -50.08 -12.59 36.63
CA MET A 1 -49.20 -13.45 35.82
C MET A 1 -48.09 -12.57 35.29
N GLU A 2 -47.10 -12.35 36.17
CA GLU A 2 -45.88 -11.60 35.90
C GLU A 2 -44.88 -12.52 35.21
N GLN A 3 -44.29 -12.06 34.12
CA GLN A 3 -42.93 -12.45 33.73
C GLN A 3 -42.21 -11.19 33.25
N SER A 4 -41.60 -10.49 34.20
CA SER A 4 -40.52 -9.54 33.91
C SER A 4 -39.32 -10.37 33.43
N LYS A 5 -38.95 -10.17 32.16
CA LYS A 5 -37.81 -10.84 31.56
C LYS A 5 -36.57 -10.05 31.97
N TYR A 6 -35.92 -10.53 33.03
CA TYR A 6 -34.57 -10.13 33.43
C TYR A 6 -33.62 -10.30 32.23
N LYS A 7 -33.34 -9.20 31.52
CA LYS A 7 -32.09 -9.01 30.78
C LYS A 7 -31.15 -8.24 31.70
N GLY A 8 -30.61 -8.95 32.70
CA GLY A 8 -29.43 -8.48 33.40
C GLY A 8 -28.23 -8.79 32.51
N GLU A 9 -27.75 -7.79 31.78
CA GLU A 9 -26.36 -7.81 31.31
C GLU A 9 -25.48 -7.77 32.56
N ILE A 10 -24.94 -8.92 32.96
CA ILE A 10 -23.86 -8.97 33.93
C ILE A 10 -22.66 -8.36 33.20
N ALA A 11 -22.46 -7.06 33.37
CA ALA A 11 -21.21 -6.42 33.00
C ALA A 11 -20.11 -7.09 33.84
N MET A 12 -19.36 -8.02 33.24
CA MET A 12 -18.13 -8.52 33.86
C MET A 12 -17.19 -7.33 34.01
N TYR A 13 -17.01 -6.89 35.25
CA TYR A 13 -16.01 -5.87 35.58
C TYR A 13 -14.64 -6.46 35.30
N LEU A 14 -13.94 -5.90 34.32
CA LEU A 14 -12.55 -6.24 34.05
C LEU A 14 -11.67 -5.74 35.20
N PRO A 15 -10.53 -6.41 35.48
CA PRO A 15 -9.56 -5.89 36.43
C PRO A 15 -9.09 -4.48 36.02
N GLU A 16 -8.67 -3.68 37.00
CA GLU A 16 -8.12 -2.35 36.73
C GLU A 16 -6.98 -2.42 35.69
N GLY A 17 -6.94 -1.44 34.78
CA GLY A 17 -5.96 -1.40 33.69
C GLY A 17 -6.19 -2.39 32.54
N HIS A 18 -7.24 -3.23 32.59
CA HIS A 18 -7.57 -4.17 31.52
C HIS A 18 -8.71 -3.66 30.63
N SER A 19 -8.66 -4.03 29.35
CA SER A 19 -9.73 -3.78 28.38
C SER A 19 -10.09 -5.08 27.65
N TYR A 20 -11.30 -5.14 27.10
CA TYR A 20 -11.60 -6.09 26.05
C TYR A 20 -10.64 -5.84 24.88
N PHE A 21 -10.27 -6.90 24.16
CA PHE A 21 -9.24 -6.78 23.12
C PHE A 21 -9.68 -5.80 22.02
N HIS A 22 -10.97 -5.83 21.65
CA HIS A 22 -11.53 -4.93 20.65
C HIS A 22 -11.43 -3.45 21.06
N ASP A 23 -11.72 -3.14 22.33
CA ASP A 23 -11.63 -1.78 22.86
C ASP A 23 -10.17 -1.33 22.96
N GLY A 24 -9.28 -2.24 23.39
CA GLY A 24 -7.84 -1.99 23.43
C GLY A 24 -7.28 -1.64 22.05
N ILE A 25 -7.60 -2.43 21.02
CA ILE A 25 -7.15 -2.15 19.65
C ILE A 25 -7.66 -0.80 19.15
N LYS A 26 -8.90 -0.42 19.50
CA LYS A 26 -9.42 0.91 19.18
C LYS A 26 -8.58 2.01 19.84
N ILE A 27 -8.29 1.88 21.13
CA ILE A 27 -7.42 2.82 21.86
C ILE A 27 -6.05 2.95 21.19
N ILE A 28 -5.41 1.84 20.80
CA ILE A 28 -4.11 1.88 20.08
C ILE A 28 -4.24 2.57 18.72
N SER A 29 -5.33 2.31 18.00
CA SER A 29 -5.60 2.97 16.72
C SER A 29 -5.72 4.48 16.87
N ASP A 30 -6.30 4.96 17.98
CA ASP A 30 -6.48 6.39 18.25
C ASP A 30 -5.13 7.07 18.58
N TYR A 31 -4.21 6.39 19.28
CA TYR A 31 -2.80 6.84 19.40
C TYR A 31 -2.08 6.89 18.04
N GLY A 32 -2.61 6.14 17.06
CA GLY A 32 -2.23 6.05 15.66
C GLY A 32 -2.30 7.35 14.89
N GLU A 33 -3.23 8.21 15.26
CA GLU A 33 -3.64 9.34 14.44
C GLU A 33 -2.63 10.48 14.47
N ILE A 34 -2.58 11.18 13.35
CA ILE A 34 -1.82 12.41 13.19
C ILE A 34 -2.48 13.50 14.04
N ASP A 35 -1.67 14.38 14.63
CA ASP A 35 -2.15 15.48 15.46
C ASP A 35 -2.81 16.58 14.61
N ALA A 36 -3.73 17.36 15.18
CA ALA A 36 -4.40 18.45 14.46
C ALA A 36 -3.42 19.48 13.86
N SER A 37 -2.23 19.66 14.47
CA SER A 37 -1.17 20.54 13.97
C SER A 37 -0.52 20.07 12.66
N ASP A 38 -0.79 18.84 12.26
CA ASP A 38 -0.27 18.21 11.04
C ASP A 38 -1.36 18.05 9.98
N ALA A 39 -2.57 18.58 10.23
CA ALA A 39 -3.71 18.46 9.31
C ALA A 39 -3.42 18.99 7.90
N ASP A 40 -2.44 19.88 7.74
CA ASP A 40 -2.06 20.47 6.46
C ASP A 40 -1.11 19.59 5.62
N TRP A 41 -0.72 18.40 6.11
CA TRP A 41 0.21 17.53 5.39
C TRP A 41 -0.30 17.15 3.99
N LEU A 42 -1.61 17.02 3.83
CA LEU A 42 -2.22 16.67 2.55
C LEU A 42 -2.06 17.81 1.53
N MET A 43 -2.15 19.06 1.98
CA MET A 43 -1.92 20.25 1.17
C MET A 43 -0.45 20.32 0.70
N ASP A 44 0.48 19.99 1.59
CA ASP A 44 1.90 19.91 1.23
C ASP A 44 2.16 18.77 0.24
N ALA A 45 1.57 17.59 0.46
CA ALA A 45 1.70 16.45 -0.44
C ALA A 45 1.12 16.75 -1.84
N GLU A 46 0.02 17.48 -1.91
CA GLU A 46 -0.57 17.97 -3.17
C GLU A 46 0.38 18.95 -3.88
N ALA A 47 0.90 19.94 -3.16
CA ALA A 47 1.84 20.91 -3.72
C ALA A 47 3.13 20.24 -4.24
N ILE A 48 3.71 19.31 -3.46
CA ILE A 48 4.89 18.53 -3.88
C ILE A 48 4.56 17.72 -5.14
N SER A 49 3.41 17.06 -5.18
CA SER A 49 2.99 16.26 -6.34
C SER A 49 2.85 17.12 -7.59
N GLN A 50 2.25 18.30 -7.47
CA GLN A 50 2.05 19.23 -8.57
C GLN A 50 3.38 19.77 -9.10
N ILE A 51 4.27 20.24 -8.22
CA ILE A 51 5.59 20.77 -8.60
C ILE A 51 6.42 19.70 -9.31
N LEU A 52 6.42 18.46 -8.80
CA LEU A 52 7.11 17.34 -9.46
C LEU A 52 6.51 17.03 -10.84
N THR A 53 5.19 17.05 -10.94
CA THR A 53 4.48 16.79 -12.20
C THR A 53 4.81 17.85 -13.25
N GLU A 54 4.80 19.12 -12.87
CA GLU A 54 5.13 20.25 -13.75
C GLU A 54 6.60 20.18 -14.20
N ALA A 55 7.54 20.00 -13.28
CA ALA A 55 8.97 19.90 -13.59
C ALA A 55 9.29 18.68 -14.49
N MET A 56 8.58 17.56 -14.31
CA MET A 56 8.74 16.40 -15.18
C MET A 56 8.09 16.61 -16.56
N ALA A 57 6.96 17.33 -16.62
CA ALA A 57 6.27 17.63 -17.87
C ALA A 57 7.09 18.55 -18.80
N GLU A 58 7.99 19.37 -18.26
CA GLU A 58 8.95 20.15 -19.05
C GLU A 58 9.93 19.27 -19.85
N LYS A 59 10.23 18.06 -19.35
CA LYS A 59 11.10 17.10 -20.06
C LYS A 59 10.36 16.37 -21.17
N ASP A 60 9.13 15.94 -20.87
CA ASP A 60 8.23 15.32 -21.83
C ASP A 60 6.80 15.39 -21.27
N MET A 61 5.84 15.81 -22.11
CA MET A 61 4.44 15.96 -21.73
C MET A 61 3.82 14.64 -21.24
N VAL A 62 4.35 13.48 -21.65
CA VAL A 62 3.90 12.16 -21.14
C VAL A 62 3.95 12.07 -19.62
N TYR A 63 4.92 12.74 -18.96
CA TYR A 63 5.04 12.68 -17.51
C TYR A 63 3.93 13.39 -16.77
N LYS A 64 3.28 14.38 -17.40
CA LYS A 64 2.07 14.99 -16.86
C LYS A 64 0.97 13.95 -16.65
N TYR A 65 0.84 13.01 -17.58
CA TYR A 65 -0.14 11.93 -17.51
C TYR A 65 0.29 10.84 -16.53
N ILE A 66 1.58 10.46 -16.53
CA ILE A 66 2.12 9.44 -15.62
C ILE A 66 1.95 9.87 -14.16
N LEU A 67 2.29 11.12 -13.82
CA LEU A 67 2.30 11.61 -12.44
C LEU A 67 0.98 12.23 -11.98
N GLN A 68 -0.06 12.25 -12.83
CA GLN A 68 -1.35 12.89 -12.51
C GLN A 68 -2.00 12.38 -11.21
N ASN A 69 -1.75 11.10 -10.85
CA ASN A 69 -2.28 10.47 -9.64
C ASN A 69 -1.19 10.27 -8.57
N LEU A 70 -0.08 11.02 -8.60
CA LEU A 70 1.03 10.82 -7.67
C LEU A 70 0.58 10.95 -6.20
N LEU A 71 -0.32 11.90 -5.91
CA LEU A 71 -0.83 12.14 -4.55
C LEU A 71 -1.44 10.89 -3.90
N THR A 72 -2.15 10.04 -4.66
CA THR A 72 -2.80 8.84 -4.10
C THR A 72 -1.76 7.84 -3.56
N THR A 73 -0.51 7.93 -3.99
CA THR A 73 0.57 7.05 -3.53
C THR A 73 1.23 7.55 -2.24
N ALA A 74 0.89 8.77 -1.80
CA ALA A 74 1.49 9.43 -0.66
C ALA A 74 1.27 8.67 0.66
N THR A 75 2.20 8.84 1.58
CA THR A 75 2.11 8.46 2.97
C THR A 75 2.86 9.48 3.80
N PHE A 76 2.18 10.03 4.79
CA PHE A 76 2.80 10.92 5.76
C PHE A 76 3.37 10.13 6.93
N TYR A 77 4.50 10.60 7.46
CA TYR A 77 5.14 10.07 8.65
C TYR A 77 5.53 11.20 9.62
N ARG A 78 5.38 10.91 10.92
CA ARG A 78 6.08 11.63 11.99
C ARG A 78 6.37 10.68 13.14
N GLY A 79 7.64 10.28 13.28
CA GLY A 79 8.02 9.20 14.20
C GLY A 79 7.28 7.90 13.84
N SER A 80 6.48 7.37 14.76
CA SER A 80 5.66 6.15 14.54
C SER A 80 4.22 6.43 14.07
N LYS A 81 3.84 7.70 13.87
CA LYS A 81 2.54 8.10 13.32
C LYS A 81 2.57 8.10 11.81
N ILE A 82 1.49 7.61 11.19
CA ILE A 82 1.31 7.63 9.73
C ILE A 82 -0.11 8.00 9.32
N ASP A 83 -0.23 8.56 8.12
CA ASP A 83 -1.51 8.73 7.46
C ASP A 83 -1.39 8.67 5.94
N PHE A 84 -2.56 8.57 5.31
CA PHE A 84 -2.74 8.32 3.89
C PHE A 84 -3.88 9.16 3.35
N PRO A 85 -3.87 9.48 2.04
CA PRO A 85 -5.06 9.95 1.35
C PRO A 85 -6.20 8.92 1.51
N LEU A 86 -7.45 9.36 1.50
CA LEU A 86 -8.58 8.43 1.60
C LEU A 86 -8.65 7.46 0.41
N ASP A 87 -8.17 7.88 -0.74
CA ASP A 87 -8.12 7.14 -2.00
C ASP A 87 -6.74 6.50 -2.25
N PHE A 88 -6.00 6.16 -1.19
CA PHE A 88 -4.61 5.73 -1.35
C PHE A 88 -4.42 4.51 -2.28
N GLU A 89 -3.30 4.51 -3.01
CA GLU A 89 -2.94 3.47 -3.97
C GLU A 89 -1.51 2.96 -3.73
N GLN A 90 -1.27 1.70 -4.14
CA GLN A 90 0.08 1.16 -4.33
C GLN A 90 0.56 1.37 -5.77
N TYR A 91 -0.36 1.33 -6.73
CA TYR A 91 -0.04 1.54 -8.13
C TYR A 91 -0.25 3.00 -8.50
N LEU A 92 0.76 3.61 -9.12
CA LEU A 92 0.58 4.89 -9.79
C LEU A 92 -0.12 4.63 -11.12
N ARG A 93 -1.45 4.73 -11.12
CA ARG A 93 -2.26 4.53 -12.33
C ARG A 93 -2.16 5.73 -13.26
N PHE A 94 -2.03 5.48 -14.55
CA PHE A 94 -2.04 6.53 -15.57
C PHE A 94 -2.54 6.02 -16.92
N GLN A 95 -2.96 6.95 -17.78
CA GLN A 95 -3.28 6.67 -19.17
C GLN A 95 -2.15 7.19 -20.06
N MET A 96 -1.84 6.49 -21.15
CA MET A 96 -0.91 7.01 -22.14
C MET A 96 -1.57 8.17 -22.91
N PRO A 97 -0.84 9.24 -23.24
CA PRO A 97 -1.36 10.36 -24.02
C PRO A 97 -1.47 10.05 -25.52
N PHE A 98 -1.39 8.78 -25.89
CA PHE A 98 -1.46 8.30 -27.26
C PHE A 98 -2.20 6.95 -27.32
N PRO A 99 -2.74 6.56 -28.48
CA PRO A 99 -3.54 5.34 -28.61
C PRO A 99 -2.75 4.09 -28.21
N VAL A 100 -3.30 3.31 -27.27
CA VAL A 100 -2.77 2.02 -26.84
C VAL A 100 -3.90 1.01 -26.83
N THR A 101 -3.70 -0.13 -27.49
CA THR A 101 -4.69 -1.20 -27.56
C THR A 101 -4.15 -2.47 -26.89
N PRO A 102 -4.81 -2.96 -25.83
CA PRO A 102 -4.52 -4.26 -25.24
C PRO A 102 -4.75 -5.37 -26.25
N VAL A 103 -3.76 -6.25 -26.43
CA VAL A 103 -3.86 -7.45 -27.27
C VAL A 103 -3.49 -8.69 -26.45
N PHE A 104 -4.30 -9.74 -26.58
CA PHE A 104 -4.08 -10.98 -25.83
C PHE A 104 -2.81 -11.68 -26.31
N ASN A 105 -1.99 -12.11 -25.35
CA ASN A 105 -0.85 -12.96 -25.66
C ASN A 105 -1.33 -14.42 -25.77
N SER A 106 -1.69 -14.86 -26.98
CA SER A 106 -2.14 -16.24 -27.24
C SER A 106 -1.11 -17.30 -26.86
N THR A 107 0.18 -16.94 -26.83
CA THR A 107 1.27 -17.85 -26.48
C THR A 107 1.49 -17.97 -24.97
N LYS A 108 0.96 -17.03 -24.17
CA LYS A 108 1.11 -16.98 -22.71
C LYS A 108 -0.21 -16.55 -22.05
N PRO A 109 -1.11 -17.52 -21.78
CA PRO A 109 -2.34 -17.26 -21.03
C PRO A 109 -2.04 -16.54 -19.71
N GLY A 110 -2.80 -15.49 -19.41
CA GLY A 110 -2.58 -14.66 -18.22
C GLY A 110 -1.91 -13.31 -18.48
N TYR A 111 -1.36 -13.09 -19.68
CA TYR A 111 -0.66 -11.84 -20.03
C TYR A 111 -1.26 -11.16 -21.27
N ILE A 112 -1.03 -9.86 -21.35
CA ILE A 112 -1.37 -9.03 -22.51
C ILE A 112 -0.13 -8.30 -23.02
N ASN A 113 -0.12 -7.95 -24.30
CA ASN A 113 0.80 -6.94 -24.84
C ASN A 113 0.00 -5.68 -25.16
N LEU A 114 0.67 -4.53 -25.26
CA LEU A 114 0.02 -3.25 -25.48
C LEU A 114 0.48 -2.67 -26.83
N LEU A 115 -0.35 -2.79 -27.85
CA LEU A 115 -0.08 -2.34 -29.22
C LEU A 115 -0.26 -0.83 -29.34
N THR A 116 0.63 -0.16 -30.07
CA THR A 116 0.47 1.26 -30.40
C THR A 116 1.13 1.58 -31.76
N PRO A 117 0.51 2.43 -32.59
CA PRO A 117 1.14 2.93 -33.81
C PRO A 117 2.16 4.05 -33.53
N THR A 118 2.24 4.53 -32.30
CA THR A 118 3.01 5.72 -31.92
C THR A 118 4.50 5.40 -31.82
N SER A 119 5.35 6.21 -32.45
CA SER A 119 6.79 6.17 -32.22
C SER A 119 7.14 7.02 -31.00
N HIS A 120 7.66 6.38 -29.95
CA HIS A 120 8.06 7.04 -28.70
C HIS A 120 9.18 6.23 -28.02
N PRO A 121 10.08 6.84 -27.22
CA PRO A 121 11.12 6.08 -26.48
C PRO A 121 10.59 4.97 -25.55
N MET A 122 9.32 5.05 -25.15
CA MET A 122 8.62 4.02 -24.36
C MET A 122 8.03 2.88 -25.21
N VAL A 123 8.20 2.90 -26.53
CA VAL A 123 7.63 1.94 -27.48
C VAL A 123 8.75 1.22 -28.22
N SER A 124 8.63 -0.10 -28.32
CA SER A 124 9.55 -0.96 -29.06
C SER A 124 8.78 -1.94 -29.94
N ASN A 125 9.11 -1.97 -31.24
CA ASN A 125 8.47 -2.85 -32.22
C ASN A 125 6.94 -2.71 -32.28
N GLY A 126 6.42 -1.48 -32.14
CA GLY A 126 4.97 -1.20 -32.13
C GLY A 126 4.26 -1.59 -30.83
N TYR A 127 4.98 -1.95 -29.77
CA TYR A 127 4.40 -2.25 -28.46
C TYR A 127 4.96 -1.34 -27.38
N VAL A 128 4.13 -0.96 -26.43
CA VAL A 128 4.59 -0.31 -25.20
C VAL A 128 5.56 -1.24 -24.48
N ASN A 129 6.71 -0.71 -24.08
CA ASN A 129 7.76 -1.44 -23.40
C ASN A 129 7.80 -1.04 -21.90
N PRO A 130 7.44 -1.94 -20.97
CA PRO A 130 7.43 -1.65 -19.54
C PRO A 130 8.82 -1.31 -18.99
N GLU A 131 9.87 -2.00 -19.45
CA GLU A 131 11.26 -1.74 -19.06
C GLU A 131 11.68 -0.30 -19.46
N SER A 132 11.39 0.10 -20.70
CA SER A 132 11.68 1.45 -21.19
C SER A 132 10.98 2.53 -20.36
N ILE A 133 9.69 2.36 -20.05
CA ILE A 133 8.94 3.32 -19.22
C ILE A 133 9.61 3.46 -17.86
N GLN A 134 9.92 2.36 -17.17
CA GLN A 134 10.48 2.45 -15.81
C GLN A 134 11.89 3.03 -15.81
N LEU A 135 12.72 2.70 -16.81
CA LEU A 135 14.07 3.26 -16.93
C LEU A 135 14.03 4.77 -17.21
N LEU A 136 13.14 5.21 -18.10
CA LEU A 136 12.95 6.63 -18.41
C LEU A 136 12.37 7.39 -17.22
N LEU A 137 11.37 6.83 -16.55
CA LEU A 137 10.79 7.40 -15.34
C LEU A 137 11.84 7.53 -14.23
N ARG A 138 12.66 6.49 -14.01
CA ARG A 138 13.75 6.49 -13.04
C ARG A 138 14.80 7.56 -13.32
N GLY A 139 15.28 7.62 -14.56
CA GLY A 139 16.28 8.61 -14.95
C GLY A 139 15.75 10.03 -14.77
N ASN A 140 14.56 10.30 -15.30
CA ASN A 140 13.99 11.64 -15.26
C ASN A 140 13.60 12.09 -13.85
N LEU A 141 13.01 11.22 -13.02
CA LEU A 141 12.70 11.54 -11.63
C LEU A 141 13.96 11.86 -10.83
N ARG A 142 15.00 11.02 -10.95
CA ARG A 142 16.28 11.25 -10.26
C ARG A 142 16.84 12.63 -10.62
N ASP A 143 16.90 12.93 -11.91
CA ASP A 143 17.50 14.17 -12.40
C ASP A 143 16.64 15.40 -12.02
N THR A 144 15.31 15.29 -12.08
CA THR A 144 14.38 16.35 -11.66
C THR A 144 14.47 16.61 -10.16
N ILE A 145 14.46 15.56 -9.34
CA ILE A 145 14.56 15.68 -7.88
C ILE A 145 15.89 16.30 -7.45
N ALA A 146 16.99 15.93 -8.12
CA ALA A 146 18.29 16.54 -7.88
C ALA A 146 18.34 18.03 -8.27
N GLN A 147 17.58 18.45 -9.28
CA GLN A 147 17.48 19.85 -9.71
C GLN A 147 16.61 20.68 -8.76
N LEU A 148 15.48 20.12 -8.30
CA LEU A 148 14.58 20.79 -7.36
C LEU A 148 15.24 20.94 -5.98
N ASP A 149 15.87 19.87 -5.46
CA ASP A 149 16.50 19.73 -4.12
C ASP A 149 15.57 20.04 -2.94
N VAL A 150 15.01 21.24 -2.87
CA VAL A 150 14.11 21.72 -1.81
C VAL A 150 12.82 22.30 -2.40
N ILE A 151 11.69 21.91 -1.83
CA ILE A 151 10.36 22.49 -2.14
C ILE A 151 9.85 23.29 -0.94
N TYR A 152 9.30 24.47 -1.21
CA TYR A 152 8.58 25.31 -0.25
C TYR A 152 7.08 25.08 -0.43
N CYS A 153 6.41 24.57 0.60
CA CYS A 153 4.99 24.26 0.53
C CYS A 153 4.11 25.38 1.10
N PRO A 154 2.81 25.42 0.74
CA PRO A 154 1.87 26.44 1.22
C PRO A 154 1.72 26.51 2.74
N SER A 155 1.94 25.40 3.47
CA SER A 155 1.96 25.37 4.94
C SER A 155 3.10 26.20 5.55
N GLY A 156 4.07 26.63 4.74
CA GLY A 156 5.32 27.26 5.19
C GLY A 156 6.45 26.26 5.46
N VAL A 157 6.18 24.95 5.34
CA VAL A 157 7.20 23.91 5.53
C VAL A 157 8.10 23.80 4.30
N GLN A 158 9.40 23.61 4.55
CA GLN A 158 10.39 23.29 3.53
C GLN A 158 10.70 21.80 3.57
N TYR A 159 10.66 21.14 2.41
CA TYR A 159 11.01 19.73 2.29
C TYR A 159 12.25 19.55 1.42
N LYS A 160 13.24 18.82 1.93
CA LYS A 160 14.32 18.30 1.12
C LYS A 160 13.87 17.03 0.42
N LEU A 161 14.04 16.97 -0.89
CA LEU A 161 13.67 15.82 -1.70
C LEU A 161 14.82 14.81 -1.80
N SER A 162 14.45 13.54 -1.91
CA SER A 162 15.35 12.48 -2.34
C SER A 162 14.58 11.42 -3.12
N TYR A 163 15.32 10.66 -3.92
CA TYR A 163 14.76 9.66 -4.82
C TYR A 163 15.54 8.36 -4.72
N ARG A 164 14.83 7.24 -4.62
CA ARG A 164 15.43 5.91 -4.74
C ARG A 164 14.49 4.94 -5.45
N THR A 165 15.04 3.82 -5.85
CA THR A 165 14.28 2.71 -6.42
C THR A 165 14.71 1.40 -5.77
N HIS A 166 13.75 0.50 -5.59
CA HIS A 166 13.99 -0.88 -5.14
C HIS A 166 13.43 -1.84 -6.17
N GLU A 167 14.13 -2.93 -6.47
CA GLU A 167 13.64 -3.95 -7.39
C GLU A 167 12.75 -4.96 -6.67
N ILE A 168 11.59 -5.28 -7.24
CA ILE A 168 10.68 -6.30 -6.71
C ILE A 168 10.38 -7.35 -7.78
N GLY A 169 10.99 -8.52 -7.60
CA GLY A 169 10.71 -9.71 -8.39
C GLY A 169 10.70 -9.44 -9.89
N ASP A 170 9.59 -9.80 -10.53
CA ASP A 170 9.35 -9.59 -11.96
C ASP A 170 8.65 -8.26 -12.29
N GLN A 171 8.25 -7.46 -11.30
CA GLN A 171 7.44 -6.24 -11.48
C GLN A 171 8.30 -5.00 -11.78
N GLY A 172 9.62 -5.10 -11.65
CA GLY A 172 10.57 -4.04 -11.93
C GLY A 172 10.86 -3.16 -10.70
N PHE A 173 10.94 -1.85 -10.90
CA PHE A 173 11.31 -0.85 -9.91
C PHE A 173 10.09 -0.31 -9.17
N VAL A 174 10.08 -0.48 -7.85
CA VAL A 174 9.32 0.40 -6.95
C VAL A 174 10.05 1.73 -6.90
N HIS A 175 9.32 2.80 -7.20
CA HIS A 175 9.84 4.16 -7.13
C HIS A 175 9.47 4.78 -5.79
N GLU A 176 10.41 5.49 -5.19
CA GLU A 176 10.22 6.14 -3.91
C GLU A 176 10.77 7.56 -3.95
N ILE A 177 9.87 8.53 -3.74
CA ILE A 177 10.18 9.94 -3.59
C ILE A 177 9.96 10.30 -2.12
N LEU A 178 11.00 10.78 -1.45
CA LEU A 178 10.92 11.21 -0.05
C LEU A 178 11.05 12.72 0.02
N ALA A 179 10.08 13.37 0.64
CA ALA A 179 10.11 14.77 1.02
C ALA A 179 10.26 14.85 2.55
N CYS A 180 11.44 15.21 3.02
CA CYS A 180 11.78 15.28 4.44
C CYS A 180 11.78 16.73 4.91
N GLU A 181 11.01 17.05 5.96
CA GLU A 181 10.98 18.38 6.56
C GLU A 181 12.40 18.85 6.93
N LYS A 182 12.80 20.02 6.41
CA LYS A 182 14.03 20.71 6.83
C LYS A 182 13.73 21.46 8.12
N ARG A 183 13.98 20.81 9.25
CA ARG A 183 13.80 21.41 10.57
C ARG A 183 15.13 21.91 11.14
N GLU A 184 15.14 23.15 11.65
CA GLU A 184 16.32 23.77 12.23
C GLU A 184 16.49 23.52 13.75
N ALA A 185 15.41 23.17 14.46
CA ALA A 185 15.44 22.92 15.91
C ALA A 185 14.58 21.70 16.31
N GLY A 186 15.01 21.00 17.36
CA GLY A 186 14.49 19.74 17.95
C GLY A 186 13.12 19.14 17.56
N GLY A 187 13.05 17.81 17.60
CA GLY A 187 11.85 17.00 17.33
C GLY A 187 12.04 16.09 16.12
N MET A 188 11.09 15.16 15.92
CA MET A 188 11.11 14.27 14.75
C MET A 188 10.57 15.01 13.52
N PRO A 189 11.34 15.11 12.42
CA PRO A 189 10.87 15.76 11.20
C PRO A 189 9.68 15.01 10.62
N SER A 190 8.71 15.72 10.05
CA SER A 190 7.71 15.09 9.19
C SER A 190 8.33 14.65 7.87
N MET A 191 7.72 13.62 7.28
CA MET A 191 8.11 13.13 5.97
C MET A 191 6.85 12.81 5.17
N VAL A 192 6.84 13.20 3.90
CA VAL A 192 5.89 12.71 2.91
C VAL A 192 6.64 11.78 1.97
N SER A 193 6.21 10.53 1.89
CA SER A 193 6.75 9.52 0.98
C SER A 193 5.76 9.19 -0.11
N PHE A 194 6.20 9.18 -1.36
CA PHE A 194 5.43 8.68 -2.49
C PHE A 194 6.10 7.38 -2.95
N VAL A 195 5.48 6.24 -2.62
CA VAL A 195 6.00 4.91 -2.96
C VAL A 195 5.04 4.22 -3.90
N PHE A 196 5.50 3.85 -5.09
CA PHE A 196 4.59 3.36 -6.13
C PHE A 196 5.23 2.44 -7.17
N LEU A 197 4.37 1.62 -7.78
CA LEU A 197 4.62 0.93 -9.05
C LEU A 197 3.77 1.57 -10.16
N PRO A 198 4.33 1.93 -11.32
CA PRO A 198 3.53 2.44 -12.42
C PRO A 198 2.58 1.35 -12.95
N ALA A 199 1.37 1.75 -13.36
CA ALA A 199 0.39 0.86 -13.99
C ALA A 199 -0.43 1.60 -15.04
N LEU A 200 -0.65 1.01 -16.21
CA LEU A 200 -1.50 1.62 -17.25
C LEU A 200 -2.96 1.33 -16.96
N GLN A 201 -3.79 2.37 -16.96
CA GLN A 201 -5.23 2.30 -16.74
C GLN A 201 -5.99 2.16 -18.06
N PHE A 202 -6.98 1.28 -18.07
CA PHE A 202 -7.91 1.06 -19.18
C PHE A 202 -9.35 1.04 -18.67
N GLU A 203 -10.23 1.79 -19.31
CA GLU A 203 -11.65 1.78 -18.96
C GLU A 203 -12.35 0.53 -19.49
N PHE A 204 -13.29 -0.04 -18.72
CA PHE A 204 -14.03 -1.24 -19.14
C PHE A 204 -14.90 -1.00 -20.38
N THR A 205 -15.41 0.22 -20.54
CA THR A 205 -16.27 0.65 -21.64
C THR A 205 -15.54 0.65 -22.99
N GLU A 206 -14.26 1.00 -22.98
CA GLU A 206 -13.42 1.07 -24.19
C GLU A 206 -12.64 -0.22 -24.42
N HIS A 207 -12.13 -0.81 -23.34
CA HIS A 207 -11.30 -2.00 -23.37
C HIS A 207 -11.82 -3.01 -22.34
N PRO A 208 -12.65 -3.97 -22.76
CA PRO A 208 -13.17 -4.99 -21.86
C PRO A 208 -12.06 -5.78 -21.17
N LEU A 209 -12.31 -6.20 -19.92
CA LEU A 209 -11.37 -7.02 -19.17
C LEU A 209 -11.04 -8.31 -19.95
N PRO A 210 -9.77 -8.74 -20.00
CA PRO A 210 -9.42 -10.03 -20.56
C PRO A 210 -10.22 -11.18 -19.92
N PRO A 211 -10.79 -12.11 -20.71
CA PRO A 211 -11.72 -13.12 -20.19
C PRO A 211 -11.08 -14.13 -19.24
N PHE A 212 -9.75 -14.25 -19.26
CA PHE A 212 -8.99 -15.10 -18.33
C PHE A 212 -8.72 -14.44 -16.99
N VAL A 213 -8.89 -13.12 -16.88
CA VAL A 213 -8.79 -12.45 -15.59
C VAL A 213 -10.04 -12.84 -14.83
N PRO A 214 -9.92 -13.41 -13.62
CA PRO A 214 -11.08 -13.73 -12.83
C PRO A 214 -11.94 -12.47 -12.66
N SER A 215 -13.09 -12.45 -13.33
CA SER A 215 -14.12 -11.43 -13.11
C SER A 215 -14.60 -11.48 -11.66
N GLY A 216 -14.49 -12.67 -11.04
CA GLY A 216 -14.54 -12.97 -9.60
C GLY A 216 -15.77 -12.42 -8.85
N PRO A 217 -16.67 -13.25 -8.29
CA PRO A 217 -17.62 -12.76 -7.28
C PRO A 217 -16.82 -12.42 -5.99
N VAL A 218 -17.18 -11.45 -5.11
CA VAL A 218 -18.36 -11.39 -4.22
C VAL A 218 -18.78 -9.95 -3.84
N TRP A 219 -18.00 -8.92 -4.20
CA TRP A 219 -18.25 -7.53 -3.76
C TRP A 219 -19.13 -6.72 -4.74
N LEU A 220 -19.89 -7.35 -5.64
CA LEU A 220 -20.81 -6.61 -6.53
C LEU A 220 -21.76 -5.68 -5.76
N HIS A 221 -22.17 -6.06 -4.55
CA HIS A 221 -23.01 -5.26 -3.64
C HIS A 221 -22.25 -4.16 -2.89
N CYS A 222 -20.92 -4.12 -3.03
CA CYS A 222 -20.02 -3.43 -2.12
C CYS A 222 -18.96 -2.57 -2.83
N CYS A 223 -18.74 -2.80 -4.13
CA CYS A 223 -17.81 -2.12 -5.01
C CYS A 223 -18.48 -2.01 -6.38
N SER A 224 -19.45 -1.10 -6.50
CA SER A 224 -20.22 -0.90 -7.75
C SER A 224 -19.57 0.11 -8.71
N SER A 225 -18.46 0.75 -8.31
CA SER A 225 -17.91 1.93 -8.98
C SER A 225 -16.57 1.70 -9.70
N THR A 226 -15.96 0.51 -9.64
CA THR A 226 -14.72 0.28 -10.39
C THR A 226 -15.02 0.18 -11.89
N ILE A 227 -14.70 1.24 -12.62
CA ILE A 227 -14.96 1.37 -14.06
C ILE A 227 -13.73 1.08 -14.94
N TYR A 228 -12.63 0.61 -14.35
CA TYR A 228 -11.36 0.42 -15.03
C TYR A 228 -10.59 -0.80 -14.52
N TRP A 229 -9.60 -1.23 -15.31
CA TRP A 229 -8.59 -2.20 -14.94
C TRP A 229 -7.19 -1.67 -15.24
N LEU A 230 -6.18 -2.30 -14.65
CA LEU A 230 -4.78 -1.92 -14.74
C LEU A 230 -3.97 -2.98 -15.48
N ALA A 231 -3.08 -2.54 -16.35
CA ALA A 231 -2.00 -3.36 -16.90
C ALA A 231 -0.74 -3.14 -16.04
N LEU A 232 -0.45 -4.11 -15.18
CA LEU A 232 0.71 -4.09 -14.29
C LEU A 232 1.98 -4.45 -15.07
N PHE A 233 3.06 -3.78 -14.72
CA PHE A 233 4.34 -3.94 -15.38
C PHE A 233 4.96 -5.28 -15.00
N GLN A 234 5.52 -5.95 -15.99
CA GLN A 234 6.30 -7.17 -15.82
C GLN A 234 7.60 -6.96 -16.59
N VAL A 235 8.65 -6.60 -15.86
CA VAL A 235 9.97 -6.26 -16.42
C VAL A 235 10.82 -7.51 -16.65
N TYR A 236 10.58 -8.58 -15.88
CA TYR A 236 11.34 -9.83 -16.00
C TYR A 236 10.50 -11.11 -16.09
N PRO A 237 9.50 -11.20 -16.99
CA PRO A 237 8.97 -12.51 -17.31
C PRO A 237 10.09 -13.28 -18.04
N GLN A 238 10.26 -14.56 -17.71
CA GLN A 238 11.17 -15.49 -18.39
C GLN A 238 10.85 -15.67 -19.90
N TYR A 239 9.98 -14.83 -20.48
CA TYR A 239 9.21 -15.08 -21.71
C TYR A 239 9.14 -13.88 -22.67
N ASP A 240 8.62 -12.70 -22.28
CA ASP A 240 8.46 -11.53 -23.18
C ASP A 240 8.50 -10.20 -22.42
N ARG A 241 9.51 -9.37 -22.69
CA ARG A 241 9.71 -8.05 -22.04
C ARG A 241 8.67 -6.99 -22.38
N ARG A 242 7.67 -7.32 -23.20
CA ARG A 242 6.55 -6.44 -23.59
C ARG A 242 5.23 -6.79 -22.90
N SER A 243 5.25 -7.80 -22.05
CA SER A 243 4.03 -8.32 -21.41
C SER A 243 3.63 -7.51 -20.18
N PHE A 244 2.32 -7.44 -19.96
CA PHE A 244 1.70 -6.84 -18.80
C PHE A 244 0.74 -7.85 -18.16
N CYS A 245 0.58 -7.74 -16.85
CA CYS A 245 -0.36 -8.54 -16.08
C CYS A 245 -1.64 -7.73 -15.82
N PRO A 246 -2.79 -8.10 -16.40
CA PRO A 246 -4.04 -7.40 -16.15
C PRO A 246 -4.55 -7.62 -14.72
N TYR A 247 -5.04 -6.55 -14.10
CA TYR A 247 -5.47 -6.51 -12.70
C TYR A 247 -6.68 -5.59 -12.51
N VAL A 248 -7.58 -5.92 -11.58
CA VAL A 248 -8.71 -5.06 -11.21
C VAL A 248 -8.47 -4.47 -9.82
N PRO A 249 -8.30 -3.14 -9.68
CA PRO A 249 -8.02 -2.49 -8.39
C PRO A 249 -9.29 -2.34 -7.54
N ARG A 250 -9.76 -3.47 -7.00
CA ARG A 250 -11.04 -3.56 -6.26
C ARG A 250 -11.15 -2.61 -5.07
N MET A 251 -10.02 -2.27 -4.45
CA MET A 251 -9.99 -1.34 -3.30
C MET A 251 -10.58 0.03 -3.63
N GLN A 252 -10.41 0.48 -4.87
CA GLN A 252 -10.90 1.80 -5.32
C GLN A 252 -12.42 1.88 -5.40
N GLY A 253 -13.10 0.72 -5.36
CA GLY A 253 -14.55 0.66 -5.21
C GLY A 253 -15.05 0.85 -3.77
N ILE A 254 -14.16 0.98 -2.78
CA ILE A 254 -14.51 1.10 -1.36
C ILE A 254 -14.41 2.58 -0.95
N GLN A 255 -15.55 3.27 -0.84
CA GLN A 255 -15.60 4.71 -0.56
C GLN A 255 -16.39 5.07 0.72
N ASP A 256 -16.44 4.14 1.68
CA ASP A 256 -17.17 4.31 2.94
C ASP A 256 -16.28 3.99 4.16
N GLU A 257 -16.89 3.81 5.33
CA GLU A 257 -16.23 3.49 6.60
C GLU A 257 -15.26 2.28 6.53
N ARG A 258 -15.43 1.39 5.55
CA ARG A 258 -14.51 0.27 5.33
C ARG A 258 -13.12 0.76 4.94
N MET A 259 -13.00 1.84 4.17
CA MET A 259 -11.69 2.40 3.81
C MET A 259 -10.96 2.96 5.04
N VAL A 260 -11.69 3.64 5.93
CA VAL A 260 -11.17 4.09 7.22
C VAL A 260 -10.67 2.91 8.06
N LYS A 261 -11.42 1.79 8.05
CA LYS A 261 -11.02 0.56 8.74
C LYS A 261 -9.71 -0.01 8.18
N TYR A 262 -9.53 -0.07 6.85
CA TYR A 262 -8.27 -0.51 6.26
C TYR A 262 -7.10 0.42 6.59
N ARG A 263 -7.32 1.74 6.56
CA ARG A 263 -6.33 2.75 6.97
C ARG A 263 -5.86 2.52 8.41
N ASN A 264 -6.79 2.23 9.31
CA ASN A 264 -6.48 1.96 10.70
C ASN A 264 -5.74 0.63 10.89
N VAL A 265 -6.07 -0.41 10.11
CA VAL A 265 -5.30 -1.66 10.11
C VAL A 265 -3.86 -1.45 9.65
N LEU A 266 -3.63 -0.65 8.59
CA LEU A 266 -2.28 -0.29 8.15
C LEU A 266 -1.46 0.40 9.25
N ARG A 267 -2.07 1.37 9.95
CA ARG A 267 -1.45 2.06 11.09
C ARG A 267 -1.07 1.08 12.21
N LEU A 268 -1.96 0.15 12.53
CA LEU A 268 -1.72 -0.88 13.55
C LEU A 268 -0.57 -1.83 13.16
N LEU A 269 -0.57 -2.30 11.90
CA LEU A 269 0.48 -3.19 11.38
C LEU A 269 1.86 -2.50 11.36
N LEU A 270 1.91 -1.24 10.92
CA LEU A 270 3.17 -0.49 10.93
C LEU A 270 3.70 -0.29 12.36
N ARG A 271 2.80 0.00 13.32
CA ARG A 271 3.18 0.21 14.71
C ARG A 271 3.68 -1.05 15.39
N ILE A 272 2.98 -2.17 15.23
CA ILE A 272 3.47 -3.45 15.76
C ILE A 272 4.78 -3.86 15.07
N GLY A 273 4.94 -3.57 13.78
CA GLY A 273 6.21 -3.76 13.06
C GLY A 273 7.35 -2.93 13.66
N THR A 274 7.14 -1.63 13.78
CA THR A 274 8.13 -0.68 14.30
C THR A 274 8.48 -0.97 15.76
N GLY A 275 7.47 -1.16 16.61
CA GLY A 275 7.65 -1.43 18.04
C GLY A 275 8.38 -2.74 18.34
N ASN A 276 8.33 -3.70 17.42
CA ASN A 276 9.01 -4.99 17.57
C ASN A 276 10.23 -5.15 16.63
N ASN A 277 10.63 -4.10 15.90
CA ASN A 277 11.71 -4.16 14.90
C ASN A 277 11.52 -5.28 13.86
N ILE A 278 10.31 -5.41 13.30
CA ILE A 278 10.01 -6.31 12.18
C ILE A 278 10.07 -5.50 10.88
N PRO A 279 11.13 -5.65 10.06
CA PRO A 279 11.32 -4.82 8.87
C PRO A 279 10.16 -4.89 7.87
N ASP A 280 9.64 -6.10 7.59
CA ASP A 280 8.58 -6.31 6.60
C ASP A 280 7.26 -5.63 6.99
N LEU A 281 6.93 -5.61 8.29
CA LEU A 281 5.79 -4.86 8.82
C LEU A 281 6.08 -3.36 8.97
N SER A 282 7.32 -2.94 8.82
CA SER A 282 7.73 -1.53 8.85
C SER A 282 7.80 -0.92 7.44
N ASP A 283 7.64 -1.73 6.40
CA ASP A 283 7.62 -1.28 5.00
C ASP A 283 6.18 -1.04 4.53
N ILE A 284 5.86 0.23 4.30
CA ILE A 284 4.50 0.59 3.90
C ILE A 284 4.09 0.03 2.55
N PHE A 285 5.04 -0.15 1.64
CA PHE A 285 4.74 -0.66 0.32
C PHE A 285 4.30 -2.13 0.41
N VAL A 286 4.99 -2.91 1.24
CA VAL A 286 4.61 -4.28 1.59
C VAL A 286 3.23 -4.30 2.23
N LEU A 287 2.99 -3.43 3.22
CA LEU A 287 1.70 -3.36 3.90
C LEU A 287 0.55 -3.01 2.96
N LYS A 288 0.70 -1.98 2.11
CA LYS A 288 -0.28 -1.65 1.06
C LYS A 288 -0.52 -2.88 0.17
N GLY A 289 0.54 -3.57 -0.24
CA GLY A 289 0.48 -4.83 -1.00
C GLY A 289 -0.37 -5.93 -0.36
N LEU A 290 -0.32 -6.09 0.96
CA LEU A 290 -1.14 -7.07 1.69
C LEU A 290 -2.64 -6.83 1.51
N HIS A 291 -3.07 -5.56 1.48
CA HIS A 291 -4.49 -5.22 1.26
C HIS A 291 -4.93 -5.67 -0.12
N PHE A 292 -4.13 -5.40 -1.14
CA PHE A 292 -4.43 -5.81 -2.50
C PHE A 292 -4.42 -7.34 -2.65
N TYR A 293 -3.46 -8.02 -2.00
CA TYR A 293 -3.44 -9.49 -1.95
C TYR A 293 -4.75 -10.03 -1.35
N ARG A 294 -5.16 -9.53 -0.18
CA ARG A 294 -6.40 -9.96 0.46
C ARG A 294 -7.61 -9.71 -0.45
N LEU A 295 -7.77 -8.51 -1.00
CA LEU A 295 -8.91 -8.15 -1.85
C LEU A 295 -8.93 -8.94 -3.18
N ARG A 296 -7.77 -9.43 -3.61
CA ARG A 296 -7.64 -10.28 -4.79
C ARG A 296 -8.08 -11.72 -4.52
N TYR A 297 -7.72 -12.28 -3.37
CA TYR A 297 -7.85 -13.72 -3.09
C TYR A 297 -8.91 -14.11 -2.05
N ASN A 298 -9.40 -13.16 -1.24
CA ASN A 298 -10.44 -13.46 -0.26
C ASN A 298 -11.86 -13.32 -0.85
N ALA A 299 -12.69 -14.34 -0.57
CA ALA A 299 -14.08 -14.43 -1.03
C ALA A 299 -15.09 -13.78 -0.05
N THR A 300 -14.71 -13.44 1.19
CA THR A 300 -15.63 -12.90 2.20
C THR A 300 -15.74 -11.37 2.17
N CYS A 301 -16.92 -10.78 2.45
CA CYS A 301 -17.03 -9.32 2.63
C CYS A 301 -16.47 -8.88 4.00
N ASP A 302 -15.69 -7.80 4.03
CA ASP A 302 -15.18 -7.18 5.27
C ASP A 302 -16.19 -6.20 5.92
N CYS A 303 -17.40 -6.13 5.36
CA CYS A 303 -18.52 -5.30 5.79
C CYS A 303 -18.77 -5.41 7.31
N SER A 304 -18.81 -6.64 7.82
CA SER A 304 -19.15 -6.96 9.22
C SER A 304 -17.95 -7.16 10.12
N LEU A 305 -16.72 -7.15 9.59
CA LEU A 305 -15.53 -7.39 10.40
C LEU A 305 -15.27 -6.20 11.31
N SER A 306 -14.98 -6.44 12.59
CA SER A 306 -14.47 -5.40 13.48
C SER A 306 -13.05 -4.99 13.09
N LEU A 307 -12.59 -3.82 13.52
CA LEU A 307 -11.20 -3.38 13.32
C LEU A 307 -10.19 -4.42 13.82
N ALA A 308 -10.42 -4.96 15.02
CA ALA A 308 -9.56 -5.97 15.62
C ALA A 308 -9.53 -7.27 14.80
N MET A 309 -10.67 -7.74 14.31
CA MET A 309 -10.74 -8.95 13.49
C MET A 309 -10.01 -8.77 12.17
N LEU A 310 -10.21 -7.62 11.50
CA LEU A 310 -9.49 -7.30 10.26
C LEU A 310 -7.98 -7.21 10.51
N PHE A 311 -7.54 -6.58 11.61
CA PHE A 311 -6.14 -6.53 12.00
C PHE A 311 -5.53 -7.94 12.20
N ILE A 312 -6.21 -8.83 12.92
CA ILE A 312 -5.75 -10.22 13.14
C ILE A 312 -5.61 -10.97 11.81
N GLU A 313 -6.58 -10.83 10.92
CA GLU A 313 -6.55 -11.49 9.61
C GLU A 313 -5.38 -11.00 8.77
N PHE A 314 -5.12 -9.69 8.74
CA PHE A 314 -3.97 -9.13 8.02
C PHE A 314 -2.63 -9.57 8.62
N LEU A 315 -2.52 -9.56 9.95
CA LEU A 315 -1.32 -10.03 10.65
C LEU A 315 -1.06 -11.52 10.33
N THR A 316 -2.12 -12.32 10.25
CA THR A 316 -2.04 -13.75 9.91
C THR A 316 -1.62 -13.97 8.46
N ILE A 317 -2.21 -13.24 7.51
CA ILE A 317 -1.83 -13.29 6.08
C ILE A 317 -0.35 -12.93 5.92
N HIS A 318 0.10 -11.85 6.56
CA HIS A 318 1.49 -11.42 6.47
C HIS A 318 2.44 -12.47 7.05
N LYS A 319 2.11 -13.01 8.23
CA LYS A 319 2.85 -14.11 8.86
C LYS A 319 3.02 -15.30 7.92
N GLU A 320 1.95 -15.72 7.25
CA GLU A 320 2.00 -16.84 6.30
C GLU A 320 2.88 -16.53 5.08
N ILE A 321 2.74 -15.33 4.48
CA ILE A 321 3.55 -14.89 3.34
C ILE A 321 5.03 -14.86 3.72
N THR A 322 5.39 -14.15 4.79
CA THR A 322 6.78 -14.02 5.27
C THR A 322 7.38 -15.38 5.61
N TYR A 323 6.63 -16.27 6.26
CA TYR A 323 7.11 -17.61 6.58
C TYR A 323 7.37 -18.45 5.33
N ASN A 324 6.45 -18.44 4.36
CA ASN A 324 6.59 -19.18 3.11
C ASN A 324 7.78 -18.66 2.29
N GLU A 325 7.96 -17.34 2.20
CA GLU A 325 9.11 -16.74 1.52
C GLU A 325 10.44 -17.10 2.21
N ALA A 326 10.50 -17.01 3.54
CA ALA A 326 11.69 -17.39 4.30
C ALA A 326 12.01 -18.88 4.12
N MET A 327 11.00 -19.75 4.11
CA MET A 327 11.17 -21.18 3.88
C MET A 327 11.68 -21.46 2.46
N GLN A 328 11.11 -20.82 1.44
CA GLN A 328 11.55 -20.98 0.05
C GLN A 328 13.01 -20.54 -0.14
N LYS A 329 13.39 -19.40 0.43
CA LYS A 329 14.78 -18.93 0.40
C LYS A 329 15.71 -19.88 1.14
N TYR A 330 15.30 -20.39 2.31
CA TYR A 330 16.07 -21.38 3.06
C TYR A 330 16.33 -22.65 2.25
N MET A 331 15.31 -23.16 1.55
CA MET A 331 15.42 -24.33 0.68
C MET A 331 16.28 -24.07 -0.57
N THR A 332 16.22 -22.86 -1.12
CA THR A 332 16.91 -22.49 -2.37
C THR A 332 18.39 -22.19 -2.15
N PHE A 333 18.72 -21.43 -1.10
CA PHE A 333 20.07 -20.93 -0.84
C PHE A 333 20.80 -21.71 0.27
N GLY A 334 20.18 -22.76 0.80
CA GLY A 334 20.83 -23.73 1.67
C GLY A 334 21.30 -23.14 3.01
N GLY A 335 20.37 -22.69 3.85
CA GLY A 335 20.54 -22.47 5.31
C GLY A 335 21.68 -21.57 5.83
N GLN A 336 22.58 -21.06 4.98
CA GLN A 336 23.73 -20.26 5.40
C GLN A 336 23.33 -18.85 5.85
N GLU A 337 22.15 -18.37 5.43
CA GLU A 337 21.56 -17.09 5.84
C GLU A 337 20.36 -17.32 6.78
N GLN A 338 20.63 -17.56 8.06
CA GLN A 338 19.60 -17.79 9.10
C GLN A 338 18.71 -16.56 9.38
N HIS A 339 19.06 -15.39 8.86
CA HIS A 339 18.39 -14.13 9.21
C HIS A 339 16.95 -14.05 8.69
N TRP A 340 16.63 -14.64 7.53
CA TRP A 340 15.27 -14.68 6.99
C TRP A 340 14.31 -15.44 7.91
N MET A 341 14.76 -16.60 8.40
CA MET A 341 13.95 -17.44 9.28
C MET A 341 13.76 -16.78 10.65
N ARG A 342 14.77 -16.03 11.14
CA ARG A 342 14.67 -15.28 12.40
C ARG A 342 13.52 -14.26 12.37
N GLY A 343 13.42 -13.46 11.30
CA GLY A 343 12.33 -12.49 11.13
C GLY A 343 10.95 -13.15 11.07
N ALA A 344 10.84 -14.23 10.27
CA ALA A 344 9.59 -14.99 10.16
C ALA A 344 9.14 -15.61 11.49
N LEU A 345 10.05 -16.20 12.25
CA LEU A 345 9.75 -16.79 13.57
C LEU A 345 9.38 -15.72 14.61
N GLN A 346 9.99 -14.54 14.54
CA GLN A 346 9.63 -13.41 15.40
C GLN A 346 8.21 -12.92 15.11
N LEU A 347 7.87 -12.73 13.84
CA LEU A 347 6.52 -12.37 13.41
C LEU A 347 5.48 -13.41 13.83
N ASP A 348 5.80 -14.70 13.67
CA ASP A 348 4.92 -15.80 14.09
C ASP A 348 4.72 -15.84 15.61
N SER A 349 5.76 -15.57 16.41
CA SER A 349 5.62 -15.44 17.87
C SER A 349 4.70 -14.28 18.24
N ILE A 350 4.83 -13.13 17.58
CA ILE A 350 3.99 -11.95 17.83
C ILE A 350 2.55 -12.22 17.43
N ALA A 351 2.33 -12.77 16.23
CA ALA A 351 1.00 -13.14 15.76
C ALA A 351 0.32 -14.12 16.73
N ARG A 352 1.04 -15.14 17.23
CA ARG A 352 0.52 -16.07 18.23
C ARG A 352 0.11 -15.37 19.53
N ASN A 353 0.96 -14.49 20.07
CA ASN A 353 0.66 -13.74 21.29
C ASN A 353 -0.59 -12.86 21.11
N VAL A 354 -0.66 -12.12 20.00
CA VAL A 354 -1.81 -11.25 19.67
C VAL A 354 -3.08 -12.09 19.54
N SER A 355 -3.03 -13.23 18.83
CA SER A 355 -4.17 -14.13 18.70
C SER A 355 -4.62 -14.69 20.05
N THR A 356 -3.68 -15.05 20.95
CA THR A 356 -4.03 -15.47 22.31
C THR A 356 -4.80 -14.38 23.05
N PHE A 357 -4.35 -13.12 23.01
CA PHE A 357 -5.08 -12.01 23.63
C PHE A 357 -6.46 -11.77 23.01
N TYR A 358 -6.57 -11.93 21.69
CA TYR A 358 -7.85 -11.87 20.99
C TYR A 358 -8.83 -12.94 21.50
N TYR A 359 -8.40 -14.20 21.63
CA TYR A 359 -9.27 -15.29 22.09
C TYR A 359 -9.60 -15.21 23.59
N LEU A 360 -8.66 -14.74 24.42
CA LEU A 360 -8.93 -14.44 25.83
C LEU A 360 -9.86 -13.24 26.01
N ASN A 361 -9.93 -12.37 24.98
CA ASN A 361 -10.68 -11.13 24.95
C ASN A 361 -10.44 -10.24 26.18
N CYS A 362 -9.22 -10.26 26.73
CA CYS A 362 -8.85 -9.48 27.90
C CYS A 362 -7.34 -9.21 27.84
N ILE A 363 -6.95 -7.95 27.97
CA ILE A 363 -5.54 -7.54 27.94
C ILE A 363 -5.32 -6.30 28.79
N HIS A 364 -4.18 -6.24 29.48
CA HIS A 364 -3.73 -5.03 30.16
C HIS A 364 -3.31 -3.97 29.13
N VAL A 365 -3.84 -2.75 29.25
CA VAL A 365 -3.62 -1.67 28.26
C VAL A 365 -2.13 -1.37 28.08
N ASP A 366 -1.34 -1.34 29.16
CA ASP A 366 0.10 -1.08 29.04
C ASP A 366 0.87 -2.21 28.34
N HIS A 367 0.41 -3.47 28.46
CA HIS A 367 0.99 -4.56 27.67
C HIS A 367 0.72 -4.31 26.19
N LEU A 368 -0.52 -3.92 25.86
CA LEU A 368 -0.90 -3.61 24.49
C LEU A 368 -0.10 -2.40 23.96
N LYS A 369 0.09 -1.33 24.74
CA LYS A 369 0.94 -0.19 24.37
C LYS A 369 2.38 -0.62 24.08
N ASN A 370 2.99 -1.41 24.97
CA ASN A 370 4.35 -1.93 24.79
C ASN A 370 4.48 -2.76 23.50
N LEU A 371 3.50 -3.62 23.22
CA LEU A 371 3.48 -4.44 22.00
C LEU A 371 3.46 -3.60 20.72
N PHE A 372 2.85 -2.41 20.76
CA PHE A 372 2.76 -1.48 19.63
C PHE A 372 3.80 -0.35 19.68
N GLY A 373 4.79 -0.44 20.59
CA GLY A 373 5.85 0.56 20.72
C GLY A 373 5.36 1.94 21.18
N ILE A 374 4.25 2.00 21.93
CA ILE A 374 3.74 3.22 22.55
C ILE A 374 4.33 3.29 23.96
N MET A 375 5.23 4.25 24.20
CA MET A 375 5.81 4.54 25.50
C MET A 375 5.02 5.60 26.26
#